data_AF-A0A7I8EWF8-F1
#
_entry.id   AF-A0A7I8EWF8-F1
#
_cell.length_a   1.000
_cell.length_b   1.000
_cell.length_c   1.000
_cell.angle_alpha   90.00
_cell.angle_beta   90.00
_cell.angle_gamma   90.00
#
_symmetry.space_group_name_H-M   'P 1'
#
loop_
_entity.id
_entity.type
_entity.pdbx_description
1 polymer ?
#
loop_
_entity_poly.entity_id
_entity_poly.type
_entity_poly.pdbx_seq_one_letter_code
_entity_poly.pdbx_strand_id
1 'polypeptide(L)'
;MQEHPLIELYVTHSDEAQNAFIEQAIAKMNLDGVVFHTLNRAGIAEPVMLTVMITDDDGIREMNKQYREQDKATDVLSFPLQEQPLVHAPADQLWSRPEGEETPIAECITKEVEAIEDENADENEEDEGTPNTHFVNPPGMVMNLGDIVISWPTILHQAAQAGHDYQTELMYLLSHGVLHLIGYDDQTEAGYQAMVALQQQVLQELGQKAYRHESINEASH
;
A
#
# COMPACT_ATOMS: atom_id res chain seq x y z
N MET A 1 20.83 -4.02 -14.08
CA MET A 1 19.57 -3.39 -14.47
C MET A 1 18.70 -3.44 -13.23
N GLN A 2 18.45 -2.30 -12.58
CA GLN A 2 17.40 -2.26 -11.55
C GLN A 2 16.07 -2.33 -12.31
N GLU A 3 15.25 -3.31 -11.99
CA GLU A 3 13.88 -3.35 -12.51
C GLU A 3 13.07 -2.32 -11.73
N HIS A 4 12.49 -1.37 -12.46
CA HIS A 4 11.66 -0.32 -11.88
C HIS A 4 10.27 -0.88 -11.58
N PRO A 5 9.60 -0.38 -10.52
CA PRO A 5 8.19 -0.73 -10.30
C PRO A 5 7.35 -0.29 -11.51
N LEU A 6 6.36 -1.11 -11.87
CA LEU A 6 5.38 -0.76 -12.90
C LEU A 6 4.25 0.03 -12.25
N ILE A 7 4.15 1.32 -12.55
CA ILE A 7 3.11 2.19 -12.01
C ILE A 7 2.09 2.50 -13.12
N GLU A 8 0.84 2.11 -12.93
CA GLU A 8 -0.28 2.54 -13.77
C GLU A 8 -0.93 3.78 -13.15
N LEU A 9 -0.79 4.93 -13.80
CA LEU A 9 -1.33 6.21 -13.31
C LEU A 9 -2.63 6.58 -14.03
N TYR A 10 -3.67 6.86 -13.25
CA TYR A 10 -4.95 7.39 -13.71
C TYR A 10 -5.25 8.73 -13.07
N VAL A 11 -5.75 9.69 -13.85
CA VAL A 11 -6.17 11.00 -13.35
C VAL A 11 -7.64 11.20 -13.72
N THR A 12 -8.48 11.47 -12.72
CA THR A 12 -9.90 11.70 -12.92
C THR A 12 -10.38 12.88 -12.08
N HIS A 13 -10.70 14.00 -12.71
CA HIS A 13 -11.27 15.16 -12.05
C HIS A 13 -12.57 15.53 -12.75
N SER A 14 -13.53 16.04 -11.98
CA SER A 14 -14.80 16.59 -12.50
C SER A 14 -14.62 17.80 -13.42
N ASP A 15 -13.41 18.36 -13.49
CA ASP A 15 -13.03 19.50 -14.33
C ASP A 15 -11.94 19.02 -15.29
N GLU A 16 -12.30 18.90 -16.58
CA GLU A 16 -11.40 18.43 -17.63
C GLU A 16 -10.14 19.31 -17.77
N ALA A 17 -10.22 20.60 -17.45
CA ALA A 17 -9.04 21.47 -17.51
C ALA A 17 -8.02 21.13 -16.42
N GLN A 18 -8.49 20.64 -15.27
CA GLN A 18 -7.62 20.19 -14.18
C GLN A 18 -6.94 18.87 -14.53
N ASN A 19 -7.60 17.95 -15.24
CA ASN A 19 -7.00 16.67 -15.65
C ASN A 19 -5.65 16.88 -16.35
N ALA A 20 -5.62 17.72 -17.39
CA ALA A 20 -4.40 17.98 -18.15
C ALA A 20 -3.31 18.67 -17.31
N PHE A 21 -3.69 19.53 -16.37
CA PHE A 21 -2.75 20.18 -15.45
C PHE A 21 -2.13 19.17 -14.47
N ILE A 22 -2.95 18.33 -13.87
CA ILE A 22 -2.55 17.29 -12.92
C ILE A 22 -1.63 16.29 -13.61
N GLU A 23 -1.99 15.79 -14.79
CA GLU A 23 -1.14 14.91 -15.59
C GLU A 23 0.23 15.52 -15.87
N GLN A 24 0.28 16.79 -16.27
CA GLN A 24 1.55 17.50 -16.52
C GLN A 24 2.36 17.75 -15.24
N ALA A 25 1.69 17.98 -14.11
CA ALA A 25 2.35 18.15 -12.82
C ALA A 25 3.00 16.83 -12.39
N ILE A 26 2.28 15.71 -12.52
CA ILE A 26 2.74 14.38 -12.12
C ILE A 26 3.82 13.84 -13.05
N ALA A 27 3.71 14.08 -14.36
CA ALA A 27 4.72 13.62 -15.33
C ALA A 27 6.13 14.18 -15.09
N LYS A 28 6.27 15.25 -14.29
CA LYS A 28 7.55 15.84 -13.91
C LYS A 28 8.15 15.25 -12.63
N MET A 29 7.40 14.36 -11.96
CA MET A 29 7.75 13.81 -10.65
C MET A 29 8.40 12.44 -10.80
N ASN A 30 9.27 12.11 -9.85
CA ASN A 30 9.93 10.81 -9.80
C ASN A 30 9.10 9.83 -8.95
N LEU A 31 7.92 9.44 -9.44
CA LEU A 31 7.06 8.49 -8.72
C LEU A 31 7.72 7.12 -8.57
N ASP A 32 8.41 6.65 -9.62
CA ASP A 32 9.16 5.39 -9.59
C ASP A 32 10.18 5.37 -8.46
N GLY A 33 10.88 6.50 -8.25
CA GLY A 33 11.81 6.66 -7.13
C GLY A 33 11.12 6.52 -5.78
N VAL A 34 9.99 7.19 -5.57
CA VAL A 34 9.24 7.11 -4.29
C VAL A 34 8.85 5.67 -3.98
N VAL A 35 8.25 4.98 -4.94
CA VAL A 35 7.82 3.59 -4.77
C VAL A 35 9.04 2.70 -4.54
N PHE A 36 10.07 2.81 -5.38
CA PHE A 36 11.28 2.01 -5.27
C PHE A 36 11.97 2.16 -3.91
N HIS A 37 12.18 3.40 -3.45
CA HIS A 37 12.82 3.68 -2.16
C HIS A 37 11.95 3.19 -0.99
N THR A 38 10.62 3.33 -1.08
CA THR A 38 9.70 2.82 -0.05
C THR A 38 9.77 1.30 0.07
N LEU A 39 9.70 0.57 -1.05
CA LEU A 39 9.75 -0.89 -1.08
C LEU A 39 11.09 -1.45 -0.64
N ASN A 40 12.18 -0.86 -1.15
CA ASN A 40 13.53 -1.25 -0.77
C ASN A 40 13.76 -1.07 0.73
N ARG A 41 13.17 -0.02 1.33
CA ARG A 41 13.26 0.21 2.77
C ARG A 41 12.44 -0.79 3.58
N ALA A 42 11.31 -1.21 3.04
CA ALA A 42 10.49 -2.28 3.61
C ALA A 42 11.07 -3.69 3.37
N GLY A 43 12.18 -3.83 2.63
CA GLY A 43 12.86 -5.09 2.36
C GLY A 43 12.34 -5.85 1.13
N ILE A 44 11.51 -5.22 0.30
CA ILE A 44 10.94 -5.80 -0.92
C ILE A 44 11.83 -5.41 -2.10
N ALA A 45 12.47 -6.41 -2.71
CA ALA A 45 13.35 -6.24 -3.88
C ALA A 45 12.74 -6.84 -5.17
N GLU A 46 11.55 -7.41 -5.08
CA GLU A 46 10.85 -8.02 -6.20
C GLU A 46 10.25 -6.95 -7.13
N PRO A 47 10.11 -7.23 -8.44
CA PRO A 47 9.41 -6.34 -9.35
C PRO A 47 7.93 -6.29 -8.95
N VAL A 48 7.43 -5.08 -8.68
CA VAL A 48 6.03 -4.87 -8.31
C VAL A 48 5.27 -4.06 -9.36
N MET A 49 3.96 -4.19 -9.34
CA MET A 49 3.00 -3.36 -10.05
C MET A 49 2.05 -2.73 -9.03
N LEU A 50 1.70 -1.47 -9.24
CA LEU A 50 0.60 -0.81 -8.52
C LEU A 50 -0.13 0.18 -9.41
N THR A 51 -1.38 0.44 -9.06
CA THR A 51 -2.18 1.49 -9.68
C THR A 51 -2.21 2.70 -8.76
N VAL A 52 -2.01 3.89 -9.31
CA VAL A 52 -2.21 5.17 -8.62
C VAL A 52 -3.30 5.95 -9.33
N MET A 53 -4.36 6.27 -8.61
CA MET A 53 -5.47 7.08 -9.11
C MET A 53 -5.51 8.40 -8.38
N ILE A 54 -5.41 9.49 -9.12
CA ILE A 54 -5.53 10.85 -8.60
C ILE A 54 -6.92 11.35 -8.95
N THR A 55 -7.69 11.72 -7.93
CA THR A 55 -9.09 12.12 -8.09
C THR A 55 -9.43 13.41 -7.34
N ASP A 56 -10.67 13.88 -7.45
CA ASP A 56 -11.18 14.99 -6.64
C ASP A 56 -11.90 14.51 -5.37
N ASP A 57 -12.34 15.45 -4.53
CA ASP A 57 -13.00 15.13 -3.26
C ASP A 57 -14.31 14.35 -3.45
N ASP A 58 -15.02 14.60 -4.55
CA ASP A 58 -16.25 13.88 -4.87
C ASP A 58 -15.95 12.45 -5.29
N GLY A 59 -14.91 12.24 -6.10
CA GLY A 59 -14.45 10.91 -6.51
C GLY A 59 -13.96 10.07 -5.34
N ILE A 60 -13.12 10.63 -4.46
CA ILE A 60 -12.62 9.88 -3.29
C ILE A 60 -13.73 9.62 -2.27
N ARG A 61 -14.70 10.54 -2.10
CA ARG A 61 -15.88 10.32 -1.24
C ARG A 61 -16.74 9.19 -1.77
N GLU A 62 -16.97 9.12 -3.07
CA GLU A 62 -17.74 8.04 -3.69
C GLU A 62 -17.04 6.70 -3.48
N MET A 63 -15.72 6.62 -3.63
CA MET A 63 -14.97 5.40 -3.34
C MET A 63 -15.02 5.02 -1.86
N ASN A 64 -14.84 5.99 -0.96
CA ASN A 64 -14.92 5.73 0.47
C ASN A 64 -16.30 5.20 0.89
N LYS A 65 -17.36 5.74 0.26
CA LYS A 65 -18.73 5.27 0.45
C LYS A 65 -18.93 3.85 -0.09
N GLN A 66 -18.41 3.57 -1.28
CA GLN A 66 -18.58 2.26 -1.92
C GLN A 66 -17.83 1.14 -1.21
N TYR A 67 -16.59 1.40 -0.77
CA TYR A 67 -15.70 0.37 -0.23
C TYR A 67 -15.63 0.33 1.29
N ARG A 68 -15.90 1.45 1.98
CA ARG A 68 -15.83 1.55 3.46
C ARG A 68 -17.16 1.97 4.10
N GLU A 69 -18.25 2.08 3.33
CA GLU A 69 -19.57 2.58 3.77
C GLU A 69 -19.51 3.97 4.44
N GLN A 70 -18.46 4.74 4.16
CA GLN A 70 -18.20 6.05 4.76
C GLN A 70 -18.42 7.16 3.72
N ASP A 71 -19.53 7.90 3.84
CA ASP A 71 -19.85 9.02 2.96
C ASP A 71 -19.09 10.31 3.36
N LYS A 72 -17.76 10.22 3.39
CA LYS A 72 -16.84 11.34 3.64
C LYS A 72 -15.64 11.28 2.69
N ALA A 73 -15.16 12.44 2.26
CA ALA A 73 -13.86 12.52 1.60
C ALA A 73 -12.74 12.17 2.60
N THR A 74 -11.70 11.53 2.11
CA THR A 74 -10.50 11.18 2.87
C THR A 74 -9.27 11.57 2.06
N ASP A 75 -8.10 11.50 2.67
CA ASP A 75 -6.87 11.97 2.04
C ASP A 75 -6.31 10.96 1.03
N VAL A 76 -6.24 9.70 1.47
CA VAL A 76 -5.78 8.56 0.69
C VAL A 76 -6.60 7.31 1.03
N LEU A 77 -6.85 6.49 0.02
CA LEU A 77 -7.36 5.12 0.16
C LEU A 77 -6.36 4.16 -0.46
N SER A 78 -6.14 3.02 0.19
CA SER A 78 -5.28 1.96 -0.31
C SER A 78 -6.06 0.66 -0.32
N PHE A 79 -6.05 -0.01 -1.45
CA PHE A 79 -6.76 -1.26 -1.71
C PHE A 79 -5.71 -2.35 -2.01
N PRO A 80 -5.19 -3.03 -0.99
CA PRO A 80 -4.26 -4.14 -1.19
C PRO A 80 -4.96 -5.29 -1.94
N LEU A 81 -4.29 -5.84 -2.95
CA LEU A 81 -4.76 -7.07 -3.60
C LEU A 81 -4.36 -8.34 -2.83
N GLN A 82 -3.39 -8.22 -1.92
CA GLN A 82 -2.94 -9.34 -1.12
C GLN A 82 -3.72 -9.48 0.18
N GLU A 83 -4.07 -10.71 0.52
CA GLU A 83 -4.79 -11.04 1.76
C GLU A 83 -3.88 -11.10 3.00
N GLN A 84 -2.55 -11.03 2.82
CA GLN A 84 -1.57 -11.10 3.92
C GLN A 84 -0.54 -9.98 3.82
N PRO A 85 0.00 -9.48 4.95
CA PRO A 85 1.12 -8.55 4.94
C PRO A 85 2.33 -9.13 4.22
N LEU A 86 2.95 -8.34 3.37
CA LEU A 86 4.17 -8.68 2.63
C LEU A 86 5.44 -8.49 3.46
N VAL A 87 5.33 -7.77 4.58
CA VAL A 87 6.47 -7.41 5.44
C VAL A 87 6.43 -8.13 6.78
N HIS A 88 7.61 -8.50 7.26
CA HIS A 88 7.79 -9.00 8.62
C HIS A 88 8.02 -7.83 9.58
N ALA A 89 6.94 -7.25 10.11
CA ALA A 89 6.98 -6.26 11.18
C ALA A 89 6.28 -6.80 12.45
N PRO A 90 6.53 -6.20 13.63
CA PRO A 90 5.76 -6.49 14.84
C PRO A 90 4.24 -6.41 14.60
N ALA A 91 3.46 -7.28 15.25
CA ALA A 91 2.02 -7.41 15.00
C ALA A 91 1.22 -6.13 15.27
N ASP A 92 1.72 -5.26 16.15
CA ASP A 92 1.14 -3.94 16.44
C ASP A 92 1.40 -2.90 15.34
N GLN A 93 2.22 -3.23 14.33
CA GLN A 93 2.53 -2.38 13.18
C GLN A 93 1.93 -2.91 11.88
N LEU A 94 1.29 -4.09 11.92
CA LEU A 94 0.73 -4.74 10.76
C LEU A 94 -0.79 -4.69 10.80
N TRP A 95 -1.40 -4.53 9.61
CA TRP A 95 -2.84 -4.69 9.49
C TRP A 95 -3.21 -6.11 9.92
N SER A 96 -4.13 -6.19 10.88
CA SER A 96 -4.67 -7.44 11.36
C SER A 96 -6.04 -7.64 10.73
N ARG A 97 -6.29 -8.84 10.22
CA ARG A 97 -7.63 -9.19 9.74
C ARG A 97 -8.63 -9.05 10.89
N PRO A 98 -9.81 -8.43 10.70
CA PRO A 98 -10.85 -8.48 11.73
C PRO A 98 -11.18 -9.96 11.99
N GLU A 99 -11.13 -10.36 13.27
CA GLU A 99 -11.55 -11.70 13.69
C GLU A 99 -13.05 -11.86 13.37
N GLY A 100 -13.39 -12.46 12.22
CA GLY A 100 -14.79 -12.69 11.84
C GLY A 100 -15.10 -13.03 10.38
N GLU A 101 -14.21 -12.80 9.42
CA GLU A 101 -14.50 -13.10 8.00
C GLU A 101 -13.88 -14.42 7.55
N GLU A 102 -14.39 -15.59 7.95
CA GLU A 102 -13.94 -16.86 7.34
C GLU A 102 -14.08 -16.79 5.81
N THR A 103 -12.96 -16.94 5.08
CA THR A 103 -13.01 -16.99 3.61
C THR A 103 -13.65 -18.33 3.20
N PRO A 104 -14.64 -18.35 2.29
CA PRO A 104 -15.25 -19.61 1.81
C PRO A 104 -14.28 -20.46 0.98
N ILE A 105 -13.12 -19.91 0.60
CA ILE A 105 -12.18 -20.52 -0.33
C ILE A 105 -11.19 -21.51 0.32
N ALA A 106 -11.07 -21.53 1.65
CA ALA A 106 -10.25 -22.53 2.35
C ALA A 106 -10.91 -23.93 2.40
N GLU A 107 -12.23 -24.04 2.26
CA GLU A 107 -12.94 -25.33 2.22
C GLU A 107 -12.98 -25.98 0.82
N CYS A 108 -12.68 -25.24 -0.26
CA CYS A 108 -12.75 -25.80 -1.61
C CYS A 108 -11.52 -26.64 -1.99
N ILE A 109 -10.35 -26.41 -1.38
CA ILE A 109 -9.11 -27.10 -1.77
C ILE A 109 -8.89 -28.38 -0.95
N THR A 110 -9.46 -28.48 0.26
CA THR A 110 -9.25 -29.66 1.12
C THR A 110 -10.00 -30.91 0.65
N LYS A 111 -11.06 -30.76 -0.15
CA LYS A 111 -11.85 -31.92 -0.62
C LYS A 111 -11.28 -32.65 -1.83
N GLU A 112 -10.31 -32.07 -2.56
CA GLU A 112 -9.70 -32.72 -3.73
C GLU A 112 -8.34 -33.40 -3.45
N VAL A 113 -7.79 -33.28 -2.23
CA VAL A 113 -6.50 -33.88 -1.86
C VAL A 113 -6.64 -35.16 -1.02
N GLU A 114 -7.81 -35.44 -0.43
CA GLU A 114 -8.05 -36.62 0.43
C GLU A 114 -8.28 -37.96 -0.32
N ALA A 115 -7.95 -38.06 -1.61
CA ALA A 115 -8.19 -39.28 -2.40
C ALA A 115 -6.90 -40.01 -2.87
N ILE A 116 -5.73 -39.68 -2.32
CA ILE A 116 -4.47 -40.37 -2.65
C ILE A 116 -3.72 -40.72 -1.36
N GLU A 117 -4.29 -41.64 -0.58
CA GLU A 117 -3.52 -42.42 0.38
C GLU A 117 -3.73 -43.90 0.04
N ASP A 118 -2.68 -44.55 -0.45
CA ASP A 118 -2.46 -45.96 -0.15
C ASP A 118 -0.97 -46.32 -0.26
N GLU A 119 -0.45 -46.68 0.92
CA GLU A 119 0.59 -47.66 1.21
C GLU A 119 2.02 -47.38 0.72
N ASN A 120 2.90 -46.95 1.63
CA ASN A 120 3.92 -47.83 2.24
C ASN A 120 4.81 -47.08 3.25
N ALA A 121 5.06 -47.76 4.37
CA ALA A 121 5.77 -47.31 5.56
C ALA A 121 7.29 -47.29 5.40
N ASP A 122 7.97 -46.32 6.03
CA ASP A 122 9.18 -46.58 6.82
C ASP A 122 9.48 -45.43 7.79
N GLU A 123 10.08 -45.78 8.92
CA GLU A 123 10.36 -44.95 10.09
C GLU A 123 11.55 -44.00 9.86
N ASN A 124 11.49 -42.76 10.36
CA ASN A 124 12.52 -42.05 11.16
C ASN A 124 12.46 -40.52 11.06
N GLU A 125 12.69 -39.90 12.23
CA GLU A 125 13.41 -38.64 12.46
C GLU A 125 12.76 -37.27 12.13
N GLU A 126 12.63 -36.51 13.23
CA GLU A 126 12.93 -35.09 13.39
C GLU A 126 11.84 -34.04 13.15
N ASP A 127 11.65 -33.27 14.23
CA ASP A 127 11.01 -31.98 14.40
C ASP A 127 11.53 -30.95 13.38
N GLU A 128 10.71 -30.56 12.40
CA GLU A 128 10.94 -29.35 11.61
C GLU A 128 9.58 -28.77 11.17
N GLY A 129 9.27 -27.59 11.70
CA GLY A 129 8.64 -26.49 10.96
C GLY A 129 7.31 -26.76 10.27
N THR A 130 6.26 -26.12 10.79
CA THR A 130 5.10 -25.72 9.97
C THR A 130 5.58 -25.22 8.60
N PRO A 131 5.08 -25.74 7.47
CA PRO A 131 5.52 -25.26 6.17
C PRO A 131 5.05 -23.80 6.07
N ASN A 132 6.00 -22.87 6.19
CA ASN A 132 5.82 -21.51 5.75
C ASN A 132 5.45 -21.61 4.27
N THR A 133 4.17 -21.53 3.95
CA THR A 133 3.69 -21.29 2.59
C THR A 133 3.98 -19.82 2.27
N HIS A 134 5.25 -19.46 2.30
CA HIS A 134 5.77 -18.29 1.61
C HIS A 134 5.49 -18.59 0.13
N PHE A 135 4.41 -17.99 -0.38
CA PHE A 135 4.04 -18.13 -1.78
C PHE A 135 5.10 -17.38 -2.59
N VAL A 136 6.21 -18.05 -2.86
CA VAL A 136 7.29 -17.51 -3.68
C VAL A 136 6.71 -17.38 -5.08
N ASN A 137 6.51 -16.14 -5.54
CA ASN A 137 6.08 -15.91 -6.91
C ASN A 137 7.10 -16.57 -7.86
N PRO A 138 6.65 -17.24 -8.92
CA PRO A 138 7.56 -17.81 -9.91
C PRO A 138 8.54 -16.72 -10.40
N PRO A 139 9.84 -17.03 -10.53
CA PRO A 139 10.82 -16.03 -10.94
C PRO A 139 10.43 -15.42 -12.29
N GLY A 140 10.23 -14.09 -12.30
CA GLY A 140 9.80 -13.31 -13.46
C GLY A 140 8.33 -12.85 -13.43
N MET A 141 7.57 -13.13 -12.37
CA MET A 141 6.20 -12.62 -12.20
C MET A 141 6.22 -11.31 -11.40
N VAL A 142 5.62 -10.25 -11.96
CA VAL A 142 5.47 -8.96 -11.29
C VAL A 142 4.39 -9.09 -10.21
N MET A 143 4.72 -8.72 -8.98
CA MET A 143 3.78 -8.76 -7.86
C MET A 143 2.86 -7.54 -7.93
N ASN A 144 1.55 -7.75 -8.12
CA ASN A 144 0.58 -6.66 -8.08
C ASN A 144 0.20 -6.35 -6.62
N LEU A 145 0.56 -5.14 -6.14
CA LEU A 145 0.27 -4.68 -4.78
C LEU A 145 -1.17 -4.18 -4.63
N GLY A 146 -1.76 -3.66 -5.71
CA GLY A 146 -3.11 -3.09 -5.73
C GLY A 146 -3.16 -1.60 -6.02
N ASP A 147 -4.18 -0.94 -5.49
CA ASP A 147 -4.59 0.39 -5.92
C ASP A 147 -4.45 1.44 -4.81
N ILE A 148 -3.92 2.61 -5.16
CA ILE A 148 -3.82 3.78 -4.29
C ILE A 148 -4.64 4.90 -4.90
N VAL A 149 -5.56 5.47 -4.14
CA VAL A 149 -6.41 6.59 -4.57
C VAL A 149 -6.10 7.80 -3.71
N ILE A 150 -5.76 8.95 -4.32
CA ILE A 150 -5.38 10.18 -3.62
C ILE A 150 -6.22 11.35 -4.12
N SER A 151 -6.71 12.20 -3.20
CA SER A 151 -7.39 13.45 -3.56
C SER A 151 -6.40 14.56 -3.93
N TRP A 152 -6.54 15.12 -5.13
CA TRP A 152 -5.76 16.27 -5.60
C TRP A 152 -6.02 17.55 -4.79
N PRO A 153 -7.28 17.96 -4.52
CA PRO A 153 -7.56 19.05 -3.60
C PRO A 153 -6.90 18.89 -2.24
N THR A 154 -6.92 17.68 -1.67
CA THR A 154 -6.26 17.38 -0.40
C THR A 154 -4.76 17.61 -0.47
N ILE A 155 -4.07 17.12 -1.50
CA ILE A 155 -2.63 17.34 -1.69
C ILE A 155 -2.31 18.85 -1.63
N LEU A 156 -3.08 19.66 -2.36
CA LEU A 156 -2.87 21.11 -2.39
C LEU A 156 -3.12 21.76 -1.03
N HIS A 157 -4.16 21.32 -0.33
CA HIS A 157 -4.54 21.84 0.97
C HIS A 157 -3.49 21.49 2.04
N GLN A 158 -3.10 20.23 2.17
CA GLN A 158 -2.09 19.79 3.13
C GLN A 158 -0.73 20.42 2.86
N ALA A 159 -0.31 20.49 1.58
CA ALA A 159 0.90 21.20 1.19
C ALA A 159 0.92 22.66 1.64
N ALA A 160 -0.19 23.38 1.43
CA ALA A 160 -0.31 24.77 1.85
C ALA A 160 -0.29 24.93 3.38
N GLN A 161 -0.93 24.02 4.12
CA GLN A 161 -0.99 24.05 5.58
C GLN A 161 0.38 23.79 6.21
N ALA A 162 1.07 22.75 5.77
CA ALA A 162 2.38 22.37 6.29
C ALA A 162 3.54 23.19 5.67
N GLY A 163 3.24 24.03 4.68
CA GLY A 163 4.19 25.01 4.11
C GLY A 163 5.26 24.39 3.21
N HIS A 164 4.96 23.25 2.58
CA HIS A 164 5.79 22.65 1.53
C HIS A 164 5.06 22.64 0.19
N ASP A 165 5.75 22.19 -0.86
CA ASP A 165 5.12 22.06 -2.16
C ASP A 165 4.20 20.84 -2.23
N TYR A 166 3.31 20.85 -3.21
CA TYR A 166 2.47 19.70 -3.54
C TYR A 166 3.29 18.47 -3.92
N GLN A 167 4.56 18.66 -4.33
CA GLN A 167 5.42 17.56 -4.72
C GLN A 167 5.81 16.71 -3.53
N THR A 168 6.25 17.35 -2.46
CA THR A 168 6.57 16.69 -1.20
C THR A 168 5.35 15.99 -0.63
N GLU A 169 4.18 16.63 -0.70
CA GLU A 169 2.94 16.05 -0.17
C GLU A 169 2.50 14.81 -0.95
N LEU A 170 2.52 14.86 -2.29
CA LEU A 170 2.21 13.69 -3.10
C LEU A 170 3.21 12.55 -2.85
N MET A 171 4.51 12.85 -2.70
CA MET A 171 5.51 11.82 -2.37
C MET A 171 5.23 11.18 -1.02
N TYR A 172 4.80 11.97 -0.03
CA TYR A 172 4.45 11.49 1.30
C TYR A 172 3.21 10.59 1.26
N LEU A 173 2.11 11.03 0.63
CA LEU A 173 0.87 10.25 0.51
C LEU A 173 1.05 8.98 -0.34
N LEU A 174 1.87 9.05 -1.40
CA LEU A 174 2.20 7.87 -2.19
C LEU A 174 3.01 6.86 -1.37
N SER A 175 4.04 7.31 -0.65
CA SER A 175 4.82 6.43 0.23
C SER A 175 3.94 5.83 1.33
N HIS A 176 3.04 6.62 1.91
CA HIS A 176 2.04 6.17 2.88
C HIS A 176 1.14 5.05 2.32
N GLY A 177 0.55 5.28 1.15
CA GLY A 177 -0.30 4.29 0.49
C GLY A 177 0.45 3.00 0.16
N VAL A 178 1.69 3.09 -0.33
CA VAL A 178 2.53 1.91 -0.59
C VAL A 178 2.81 1.12 0.69
N LEU A 179 3.10 1.81 1.81
CA LEU A 179 3.30 1.15 3.11
C LEU A 179 2.04 0.40 3.57
N HIS A 180 0.84 0.95 3.33
CA HIS A 180 -0.39 0.20 3.58
C HIS A 180 -0.57 -0.99 2.65
N LEU A 181 -0.25 -0.87 1.35
CA LEU A 181 -0.38 -1.99 0.40
C LEU A 181 0.49 -3.19 0.78
N ILE A 182 1.67 -2.94 1.36
CA ILE A 182 2.57 -4.01 1.81
C ILE A 182 2.27 -4.49 3.23
N GLY A 183 1.38 -3.79 3.94
CA GLY A 183 0.78 -4.26 5.18
C GLY A 183 1.19 -3.52 6.46
N TYR A 184 1.79 -2.34 6.38
CA TYR A 184 1.88 -1.49 7.57
C TYR A 184 0.51 -0.90 7.93
N ASP A 185 0.26 -0.73 9.22
CA ASP A 185 -0.94 -0.09 9.78
C ASP A 185 -0.51 0.99 10.79
N ASP A 186 -1.16 2.15 10.74
CA ASP A 186 -0.90 3.31 11.59
C ASP A 186 -1.97 3.54 12.65
N GLN A 187 -2.93 2.62 12.81
CA GLN A 187 -3.94 2.69 13.88
C GLN A 187 -3.34 2.60 15.30
N THR A 188 -2.12 2.09 15.45
CA THR A 188 -1.40 2.09 16.73
C THR A 188 -0.28 3.13 16.71
N GLU A 189 0.05 3.66 17.89
CA GLU A 189 1.20 4.57 18.03
C GLU A 189 2.50 3.94 17.51
N ALA A 190 2.72 2.64 17.76
CA ALA A 190 3.93 1.96 17.30
C ALA A 190 3.98 1.84 15.77
N GLY A 191 2.84 1.50 15.14
CA GLY A 191 2.69 1.43 13.69
C GLY A 191 2.86 2.80 13.02
N TYR A 192 2.20 3.82 13.58
CA TYR A 192 2.33 5.21 13.14
C TYR A 192 3.80 5.67 13.16
N GLN A 193 4.51 5.49 14.28
CA GLN A 193 5.91 5.90 14.40
C GLN A 193 6.82 5.12 13.44
N ALA A 194 6.54 3.84 13.18
CA ALA A 194 7.28 3.03 12.21
C ALA A 194 7.09 3.57 10.78
N MET A 195 5.85 3.84 10.37
CA MET A 195 5.55 4.42 9.06
C MET A 195 6.18 5.80 8.89
N VAL A 196 6.04 6.68 9.88
CA VAL A 196 6.64 8.02 9.84
C VAL A 196 8.17 7.94 9.69
N ALA A 197 8.83 7.03 10.41
CA ALA A 197 10.27 6.85 10.29
C ALA A 197 10.70 6.39 8.90
N LEU A 198 9.95 5.47 8.28
CA LEU A 198 10.19 5.00 6.92
C LEU A 198 9.98 6.12 5.89
N GLN A 199 8.85 6.82 5.97
CA GLN A 199 8.51 7.93 5.08
C GLN A 199 9.56 9.05 5.13
N GLN A 200 10.02 9.42 6.33
CA GLN A 200 11.07 10.42 6.49
C GLN A 200 12.38 10.01 5.80
N GLN A 201 12.75 8.73 5.87
CA GLN A 201 13.95 8.22 5.22
C GLN A 201 13.82 8.23 3.69
N VAL A 202 12.67 7.81 3.16
CA VAL A 202 12.36 7.86 1.72
C VAL A 202 12.45 9.29 1.19
N LEU A 203 11.83 10.26 1.88
CA LEU A 203 11.88 11.66 1.48
C LEU A 203 13.30 12.24 1.52
N GLN A 204 14.11 11.85 2.53
CA GLN A 204 15.52 12.27 2.62
C GLN A 204 16.36 11.71 1.47
N GLU A 205 16.15 10.45 1.07
CA GLU A 205 16.86 9.82 -0.05
C GLU A 205 16.51 10.48 -1.39
N LEU A 206 15.28 10.97 -1.53
CA LEU A 206 14.83 11.75 -2.69
C LEU A 206 15.28 13.22 -2.65
N GLY A 207 16.06 13.62 -1.63
CA GLY A 207 16.60 14.97 -1.50
C GLY A 207 15.58 16.01 -1.01
N GLN A 208 14.44 15.57 -0.46
CA GLN A 208 13.46 16.48 0.12
C GLN A 208 13.90 16.98 1.50
N LYS A 209 13.48 18.19 1.85
CA LYS A 209 13.71 18.76 3.18
C LYS A 209 12.87 18.00 4.22
N ALA A 210 13.26 18.10 5.49
CA ALA A 210 12.54 17.48 6.60
C ALA A 210 11.04 17.80 6.52
N TYR A 211 10.24 16.77 6.24
CA TYR A 211 8.79 16.84 6.23
C TYR A 211 8.28 17.05 7.66
N ARG A 212 7.42 18.04 7.85
CA ARG A 212 6.74 18.29 9.10
C ARG A 212 5.28 17.97 8.91
N HIS A 213 4.91 16.74 9.25
CA HIS A 213 3.51 16.40 9.46
C HIS A 213 3.12 17.00 10.82
N GLU A 214 2.39 18.12 10.82
CA GLU A 214 1.65 18.48 12.03
C GLU A 214 0.50 17.49 12.09
N SER A 215 0.58 16.52 13.01
CA SER A 215 -0.45 15.50 13.23
C SER A 215 -1.82 16.17 13.19
N ILE A 216 -2.54 15.97 12.09
CA ILE A 216 -3.92 16.40 11.99
C ILE A 216 -4.63 15.44 12.94
N ASN A 217 -4.93 15.90 14.15
CA ASN A 217 -5.79 15.16 15.08
C ASN A 217 -6.99 14.66 14.29
N GLU A 218 -7.09 13.33 14.17
CA GLU A 218 -8.21 12.67 13.53
C GLU A 218 -9.50 13.12 14.21
N ALA A 219 -10.25 13.96 13.52
CA ALA A 219 -11.70 14.01 13.67
C ALA A 219 -12.28 12.81 12.92
N SER A 220 -11.96 11.61 13.40
CA SER A 220 -12.66 10.36 13.09
C SER A 220 -13.22 9.81 14.41
N HIS A 221 -14.37 10.36 14.78
CA HIS A 221 -15.34 9.75 15.69
C HIS A 221 -16.64 9.58 14.93
#